data_AF-A0A2T0U1U2-F1
#
_entry.id   AF-A0A2T0U1U2-F1
#
_cell.length_a   1.000
_cell.length_b   1.000
_cell.length_c   1.000
_cell.angle_alpha   90.00
_cell.angle_beta   90.00
_cell.angle_gamma   90.00
#
_symmetry.space_group_name_H-M   'P 1'
#
loop_
_entity.id
_entity.type
_entity.pdbx_description
1 polymer ?
#
loop_
_entity_poly.entity_id
_entity_poly.type
_entity_poly.pdbx_seq_one_letter_code
_entity_poly.pdbx_strand_id
1 'polypeptide(L)'
;MTAHRTSRALRTPVAWGVVLGVLQAASPVAFPWLDAATVYALGLALIAAVYVGFAVADGRRHVLVVETAVAALFVVVAAAGAPGSTWLLVAGLAGHGVKDAWQHRTGFVRGTRWWPPFCATVDWVAAGLIALAIGTGSPVAS
;
A
#
# COMPACT_ATOMS: atom_id res chain seq x y z
N MET A 1 26.59 19.73 2.76
CA MET A 1 26.25 18.97 3.98
C MET A 1 24.74 18.63 4.10
N THR A 2 24.02 18.50 2.97
CA THR A 2 22.56 18.37 2.89
C THR A 2 22.06 16.96 2.57
N ALA A 3 22.84 16.16 1.82
CA ALA A 3 22.46 14.80 1.42
C ALA A 3 22.38 13.81 2.61
N HIS A 4 23.27 13.92 3.61
CA HIS A 4 23.25 13.01 4.77
C HIS A 4 22.01 13.16 5.68
N ARG A 5 21.35 14.33 5.72
CA ARG A 5 20.13 14.53 6.52
C ARG A 5 18.91 13.91 5.87
N THR A 6 18.76 14.04 4.55
CA THR A 6 17.67 13.41 3.79
C THR A 6 17.78 11.88 3.82
N SER A 7 18.98 11.32 3.69
CA SER A 7 19.18 9.86 3.79
C SER A 7 19.02 9.29 5.20
N ARG A 8 19.14 10.08 6.27
CA ARG A 8 18.76 9.65 7.64
C ARG A 8 17.26 9.79 7.86
N ALA A 9 16.64 10.84 7.34
CA ALA A 9 15.22 11.11 7.48
C ALA A 9 14.32 10.04 6.84
N LEU A 10 14.79 9.35 5.79
CA LEU A 10 14.04 8.27 5.14
C LEU A 10 14.27 6.88 5.75
N ARG A 11 15.32 6.68 6.57
CA ARG A 11 15.57 5.36 7.19
C ARG A 11 14.45 4.97 8.15
N THR A 12 13.98 5.91 8.94
CA THR A 12 12.92 5.65 9.92
C THR A 12 11.59 5.28 9.24
N PRO A 13 11.10 6.03 8.23
CA PRO A 13 9.96 5.62 7.40
C PRO A 13 10.14 4.26 6.74
N VAL A 14 11.31 3.98 6.14
CA VAL A 14 11.54 2.68 5.47
C VAL A 14 11.57 1.54 6.49
N ALA A 15 12.25 1.69 7.63
CA ALA A 15 12.30 0.66 8.66
C ALA A 15 10.90 0.34 9.22
N TRP A 16 10.11 1.36 9.52
CA TRP A 16 8.71 1.16 9.92
C TRP A 16 7.86 0.57 8.79
N GLY A 17 8.14 0.92 7.54
CA GLY A 17 7.49 0.35 6.37
C GLY A 17 7.76 -1.15 6.24
N VAL A 18 8.98 -1.61 6.52
CA VAL A 18 9.29 -3.05 6.56
C VAL A 18 8.50 -3.75 7.65
N VAL A 19 8.51 -3.20 8.87
CA VAL A 19 7.76 -3.79 10.01
C VAL A 19 6.27 -3.88 9.68
N LEU A 20 5.69 -2.80 9.17
CA LEU A 20 4.27 -2.75 8.84
C LEU A 20 3.93 -3.59 7.60
N GLY A 21 4.85 -3.74 6.64
CA GLY A 21 4.68 -4.65 5.50
C GLY A 21 4.65 -6.12 5.92
N VAL A 22 5.51 -6.53 6.85
CA VAL A 22 5.46 -7.87 7.45
C VAL A 22 4.14 -8.08 8.20
N LEU A 23 3.73 -7.10 9.01
CA LEU A 23 2.46 -7.16 9.74
C LEU A 23 1.25 -7.20 8.78
N GLN A 24 1.30 -6.45 7.67
CA GLN A 24 0.27 -6.48 6.65
C GLN A 24 0.17 -7.86 5.99
N ALA A 25 1.29 -8.49 5.66
CA ALA A 25 1.30 -9.86 5.14
C ALA A 25 0.78 -10.88 6.16
N ALA A 26 1.10 -10.72 7.45
CA ALA A 26 0.64 -11.60 8.51
C ALA A 26 -0.79 -11.28 9.01
N SER A 27 -1.40 -10.20 8.54
CA SER A 27 -2.69 -9.70 9.05
C SER A 27 -3.83 -10.72 9.07
N PRO A 28 -3.97 -11.71 8.16
CA PRO A 28 -5.02 -12.72 8.26
C PRO A 28 -5.03 -13.50 9.57
N VAL A 29 -3.87 -13.66 10.22
CA VAL A 29 -3.76 -14.34 11.52
C VAL A 29 -4.57 -13.62 12.62
N ALA A 30 -4.73 -12.30 12.51
CA ALA A 30 -5.51 -11.51 13.46
C ALA A 30 -7.04 -11.58 13.20
N PHE A 31 -7.45 -12.07 12.03
CA PHE A 31 -8.85 -12.12 11.59
C PHE A 31 -9.23 -13.55 11.14
N PRO A 32 -9.18 -14.56 12.02
CA PRO A 32 -9.41 -15.97 11.65
C PRO A 32 -10.83 -16.29 11.15
N TRP A 33 -11.76 -15.32 11.22
CA TRP A 33 -13.13 -15.44 10.70
C TRP A 33 -13.28 -14.91 9.26
N LEU A 34 -12.22 -14.39 8.65
CA LEU A 34 -12.20 -13.91 7.27
C LEU A 34 -11.17 -14.69 6.47
N ASP A 35 -11.47 -14.91 5.19
CA ASP A 35 -10.48 -15.42 4.24
C ASP A 35 -9.31 -14.44 4.10
N ALA A 36 -8.09 -14.95 3.94
CA ALA A 36 -6.88 -14.13 3.84
C ALA A 36 -6.98 -13.08 2.71
N ALA A 37 -7.53 -13.48 1.56
CA ALA A 37 -7.78 -12.59 0.43
C ALA A 37 -8.71 -11.41 0.80
N THR A 38 -9.74 -11.65 1.62
CA THR A 38 -10.64 -10.59 2.09
C THR A 38 -9.88 -9.60 2.99
N VAL A 39 -9.04 -10.09 3.90
CA VAL A 39 -8.23 -9.22 4.78
C VAL A 39 -7.25 -8.36 3.97
N TYR A 40 -6.58 -8.96 2.98
CA TYR A 40 -5.68 -8.22 2.08
C TYR A 40 -6.42 -7.20 1.21
N ALA A 41 -7.61 -7.53 0.71
CA ALA A 41 -8.43 -6.61 -0.07
C ALA A 41 -8.87 -5.39 0.76
N LEU A 42 -9.29 -5.61 2.02
CA LEU A 42 -9.61 -4.53 2.95
C LEU A 42 -8.39 -3.64 3.21
N GLY A 43 -7.22 -4.24 3.40
CA GLY A 43 -5.96 -3.52 3.55
C GLY A 43 -5.63 -2.65 2.34
N LEU A 44 -5.70 -3.20 1.14
CA LEU A 44 -5.43 -2.49 -0.12
C LEU A 44 -6.38 -1.29 -0.32
N ALA A 45 -7.67 -1.47 -0.06
CA ALA A 45 -8.65 -0.40 -0.16
C ALA A 45 -8.38 0.71 0.88
N LEU A 46 -8.05 0.32 2.12
CA LEU A 46 -7.77 1.23 3.21
C LEU A 46 -6.54 2.12 2.92
N ILE A 47 -5.42 1.52 2.50
CA ILE A 47 -4.19 2.29 2.23
C ILE A 47 -4.38 3.27 1.07
N ALA A 48 -5.09 2.87 0.02
CA ALA A 48 -5.36 3.73 -1.13
C ALA A 48 -6.21 4.94 -0.75
N ALA A 49 -7.20 4.75 0.12
CA ALA A 49 -8.09 5.82 0.58
C ALA A 49 -7.36 6.92 1.37
N VAL A 50 -6.20 6.64 1.99
CA VAL A 50 -5.44 7.65 2.75
C VAL A 50 -5.08 8.85 1.87
N TYR A 51 -4.79 8.64 0.58
CA TYR A 51 -4.46 9.72 -0.34
C TYR A 51 -5.62 10.65 -0.66
N VAL A 52 -6.87 10.18 -0.55
CA VAL A 52 -8.04 11.06 -0.63
C VAL A 52 -8.01 12.06 0.52
N GLY A 53 -7.68 11.62 1.73
CA GLY A 53 -7.49 12.50 2.89
C GLY A 53 -6.37 13.51 2.69
N PHE A 54 -5.22 13.09 2.15
CA PHE A 54 -4.15 14.03 1.80
C PHE A 54 -4.54 15.00 0.70
N ALA A 55 -5.32 14.58 -0.28
CA ALA A 55 -5.81 15.45 -1.35
C ALA A 55 -6.82 16.48 -0.85
N VAL A 56 -7.68 16.10 0.11
CA VAL A 56 -8.56 17.05 0.83
C VAL A 56 -7.71 18.09 1.55
N ALA A 57 -6.66 17.67 2.27
CA ALA A 57 -5.76 18.58 2.97
C ALA A 57 -4.91 19.46 2.02
N ASP A 58 -4.57 18.96 0.82
CA ASP A 58 -3.88 19.71 -0.23
C ASP A 58 -4.76 20.86 -0.79
N GLY A 59 -6.08 20.64 -0.85
CA GLY A 59 -7.07 21.66 -1.21
C GLY A 59 -7.22 21.92 -2.72
N ARG A 60 -6.35 21.36 -3.57
CA ARG A 60 -6.49 21.47 -5.03
C ARG A 60 -7.52 20.46 -5.56
N ARG A 61 -8.61 20.96 -6.17
CA ARG A 61 -9.70 20.12 -6.73
C ARG A 61 -9.22 19.03 -7.69
N HIS A 62 -8.28 19.35 -8.58
CA HIS A 62 -7.77 18.35 -9.54
C HIS A 62 -7.02 17.19 -8.84
N VAL A 63 -6.32 17.47 -7.74
CA VAL A 63 -5.63 16.44 -6.95
C VAL A 63 -6.65 15.53 -6.30
N LEU A 64 -7.70 16.10 -5.70
CA LEU A 64 -8.79 15.33 -5.10
C LEU A 64 -9.47 14.41 -6.11
N VAL A 65 -9.79 14.92 -7.30
CA VAL A 65 -10.41 14.10 -8.36
C VAL A 65 -9.51 12.95 -8.78
N VAL A 66 -8.21 13.22 -9.00
CA VAL A 66 -7.25 12.17 -9.40
C VAL A 66 -7.08 11.13 -8.31
N GLU A 67 -6.85 11.53 -7.06
CA GLU A 67 -6.64 10.58 -5.96
C GLU A 67 -7.92 9.80 -5.62
N THR A 68 -9.10 10.38 -5.83
CA THR A 68 -10.38 9.66 -5.72
C THR A 68 -10.52 8.61 -6.82
N ALA A 69 -10.15 8.94 -8.06
CA ALA A 69 -10.18 7.98 -9.17
C ALA A 69 -9.17 6.85 -8.97
N VAL A 70 -7.97 7.15 -8.47
CA VAL A 70 -6.95 6.16 -8.11
C VAL A 70 -7.45 5.26 -6.98
N ALA A 71 -8.02 5.83 -5.91
CA ALA A 71 -8.59 5.05 -4.82
C ALA A 71 -9.73 4.14 -5.31
N ALA A 72 -10.62 4.63 -6.17
CA ALA A 72 -11.69 3.84 -6.77
C ALA A 72 -11.14 2.67 -7.60
N LEU A 73 -10.07 2.88 -8.37
CA LEU A 73 -9.39 1.80 -9.10
C LEU A 73 -8.90 0.70 -8.14
N PHE A 74 -8.23 1.07 -7.05
CA PHE A 74 -7.77 0.09 -6.06
C PHE A 74 -8.91 -0.62 -5.33
N VAL A 75 -10.04 0.07 -5.08
CA VAL A 75 -11.25 -0.56 -4.56
C VAL A 75 -11.80 -1.61 -5.53
N VAL A 76 -11.82 -1.33 -6.83
CA VAL A 76 -12.23 -2.32 -7.84
C VAL A 76 -11.29 -3.52 -7.87
N VAL A 77 -9.97 -3.29 -7.80
CA VAL A 77 -8.98 -4.38 -7.72
C VAL A 77 -9.17 -5.21 -6.45
N ALA A 78 -9.37 -4.56 -5.30
CA ALA A 78 -9.64 -5.23 -4.03
C ALA A 78 -10.94 -6.05 -4.08
N ALA A 79 -12.02 -5.47 -4.61
CA ALA A 79 -13.31 -6.14 -4.74
C ALA A 79 -13.26 -7.34 -5.70
N ALA A 80 -12.46 -7.27 -6.77
CA ALA A 80 -12.24 -8.40 -7.68
C ALA A 80 -11.30 -9.46 -7.08
N GLY A 81 -10.31 -9.03 -6.30
CA GLY A 81 -9.32 -9.91 -5.67
C GLY A 81 -9.87 -10.69 -4.47
N ALA A 82 -10.80 -10.13 -3.70
CA ALA A 82 -11.36 -10.77 -2.51
C ALA A 82 -12.06 -12.13 -2.79
N PRO A 83 -13.01 -12.24 -3.74
CA PRO A 83 -13.58 -13.52 -4.15
C PRO A 83 -12.78 -14.21 -5.27
N GLY A 84 -11.74 -13.54 -5.79
CA GLY A 84 -10.99 -13.96 -6.97
C GLY A 84 -9.61 -14.51 -6.63
N SER A 85 -8.63 -14.19 -7.48
CA SER A 85 -7.26 -14.63 -7.25
C SER A 85 -6.52 -13.68 -6.32
N THR A 86 -5.87 -14.21 -5.28
CA THR A 86 -4.96 -13.46 -4.39
C THR A 86 -3.82 -12.78 -5.17
N TRP A 87 -3.47 -13.27 -6.37
CA TRP A 87 -2.52 -12.58 -7.25
C TRP A 87 -2.98 -11.20 -7.71
N LEU A 88 -4.29 -10.95 -7.80
CA LEU A 88 -4.80 -9.60 -8.05
C LEU A 88 -4.48 -8.65 -6.91
N LEU A 89 -4.49 -9.14 -5.67
CA LEU A 89 -4.14 -8.35 -4.48
C LEU A 89 -2.64 -8.12 -4.38
N VAL A 90 -1.81 -9.11 -4.75
CA VAL A 90 -0.36 -8.93 -4.93
C VAL A 90 -0.07 -7.84 -5.97
N ALA A 91 -0.72 -7.91 -7.14
CA ALA A 91 -0.59 -6.90 -8.19
C ALA A 91 -1.10 -5.54 -7.73
N GLY A 92 -2.20 -5.50 -6.98
CA GLY A 92 -2.76 -4.29 -6.37
C GLY A 92 -1.78 -3.62 -5.40
N LEU A 93 -1.22 -4.37 -4.45
CA LEU A 93 -0.21 -3.86 -3.52
C LEU A 93 1.03 -3.36 -4.28
N ALA A 94 1.59 -4.16 -5.19
CA ALA A 94 2.73 -3.74 -6.00
C ALA A 94 2.44 -2.46 -6.80
N GLY A 95 1.26 -2.38 -7.41
CA GLY A 95 0.77 -1.21 -8.14
C GLY A 95 0.59 0.02 -7.26
N HIS A 96 0.09 -0.14 -6.03
CA HIS A 96 0.00 0.94 -5.06
C HIS A 96 1.40 1.45 -4.67
N GLY A 97 2.35 0.55 -4.42
CA GLY A 97 3.73 0.94 -4.15
C GLY A 97 4.41 1.66 -5.32
N VAL A 98 4.05 1.31 -6.57
CA VAL A 98 4.47 2.06 -7.76
C VAL A 98 3.86 3.46 -7.78
N LYS A 99 2.57 3.59 -7.44
CA LYS A 99 1.91 4.89 -7.28
C LYS A 99 2.59 5.74 -6.21
N ASP A 100 3.00 5.14 -5.10
CA ASP A 100 3.76 5.83 -4.05
C ASP A 100 5.14 6.28 -4.51
N ALA A 101 5.85 5.46 -5.29
CA ALA A 101 7.11 5.86 -5.90
C ALA A 101 6.93 7.04 -6.87
N TRP A 102 5.86 7.04 -7.66
CA TRP A 102 5.48 8.17 -8.51
C TRP A 102 5.18 9.43 -7.68
N GLN A 103 4.40 9.28 -6.60
CA GLN A 103 4.08 10.37 -5.70
C GLN A 103 5.34 10.94 -5.03
N HIS A 104 6.27 10.10 -4.59
CA HIS A 104 7.53 10.56 -4.00
C HIS A 104 8.36 11.38 -4.98
N ARG A 105 8.42 10.96 -6.24
CA ARG A 105 9.19 11.63 -7.31
C ARG A 105 8.57 12.95 -7.74
N THR A 106 7.25 13.00 -7.86
CA THR A 106 6.52 14.16 -8.41
C THR A 106 6.08 15.16 -7.35
N GLY A 107 5.86 14.71 -6.11
CA GLY A 107 5.22 15.51 -5.07
C GLY A 107 3.81 15.94 -5.47
N PHE A 108 3.08 15.09 -6.21
CA PHE A 108 1.78 15.44 -6.78
C PHE A 108 0.79 15.89 -5.71
N VAL A 109 0.66 15.15 -4.60
CA VAL A 109 0.03 15.62 -3.36
C VAL A 109 1.07 16.31 -2.46
N ARG A 110 0.77 17.52 -1.97
CA ARG A 110 1.70 18.29 -1.13
C ARG A 110 1.73 17.77 0.30
N GLY A 111 2.84 18.02 1.00
CA GLY A 111 2.96 17.72 2.42
C GLY A 111 3.20 16.25 2.78
N THR A 112 3.23 15.34 1.80
CA THR A 112 3.38 13.89 2.04
C THR A 112 4.83 13.43 1.83
N ARG A 113 5.87 14.10 2.34
CA ARG A 113 7.25 13.76 1.87
C ARG A 113 7.81 12.44 2.42
N TRP A 114 7.43 12.07 3.64
CA TRP A 114 7.87 10.85 4.34
C TRP A 114 6.91 9.67 4.13
N TRP A 115 5.65 9.95 3.80
CA TRP A 115 4.58 8.96 3.69
C TRP A 115 4.74 8.00 2.50
N PRO A 116 4.99 8.44 1.25
CA PRO A 116 5.08 7.56 0.09
C PRO A 116 6.25 6.58 0.19
N PRO A 117 7.47 6.96 0.65
CA PRO A 117 8.53 5.97 0.89
C PRO A 117 8.16 4.92 1.96
N PHE A 118 7.44 5.31 3.01
CA PHE A 118 6.92 4.38 4.01
C PHE A 118 5.91 3.42 3.38
N CYS A 119 4.87 3.95 2.71
CA CYS A 119 3.79 3.17 2.12
C CYS A 119 4.27 2.25 0.99
N ALA A 120 5.12 2.74 0.09
CA ALA A 120 5.77 1.91 -0.92
C ALA A 120 6.55 0.73 -0.32
N THR A 121 7.20 0.93 0.83
CA THR A 121 7.92 -0.14 1.51
C THR A 121 6.96 -1.17 2.10
N VAL A 122 5.87 -0.73 2.74
CA VAL A 122 4.80 -1.62 3.24
C VAL A 122 4.28 -2.49 2.09
N ASP A 123 3.93 -1.85 0.98
CA ASP A 123 3.30 -2.50 -0.16
C ASP A 123 4.19 -3.53 -0.82
N TRP A 124 5.45 -3.20 -1.07
CA TRP A 124 6.36 -4.13 -1.74
C TRP A 124 6.78 -5.29 -0.85
N VAL A 125 6.96 -5.04 0.45
CA VAL A 125 7.22 -6.11 1.42
C VAL A 125 6.01 -7.03 1.53
N ALA A 126 4.80 -6.47 1.67
CA ALA A 126 3.57 -7.25 1.75
C ALA A 126 3.34 -8.05 0.46
N ALA A 127 3.43 -7.41 -0.71
CA ALA A 127 3.27 -8.06 -2.01
C ALA A 127 4.28 -9.21 -2.19
N GLY A 128 5.56 -9.00 -1.84
CA GLY A 128 6.59 -10.02 -1.96
C GLY A 128 6.37 -11.21 -1.04
N LEU A 129 5.99 -10.97 0.22
CA LEU A 129 5.72 -12.02 1.19
C LEU A 129 4.46 -12.82 0.84
N ILE A 130 3.39 -12.14 0.39
CA ILE A 130 2.16 -12.80 -0.04
C ILE A 130 2.42 -13.63 -1.31
N ALA A 131 3.15 -13.09 -2.29
CA ALA A 131 3.54 -13.83 -3.49
C ALA A 131 4.35 -15.09 -3.14
N LEU A 132 5.29 -14.99 -2.21
CA LEU A 132 6.07 -16.13 -1.71
C LEU A 132 5.18 -17.15 -0.98
N ALA A 133 4.23 -16.69 -0.18
CA ALA A 133 3.29 -17.55 0.54
C ALA A 133 2.40 -18.33 -0.44
N ILE A 134 1.91 -17.68 -1.50
CA ILE A 134 1.17 -18.36 -2.58
C ILE A 134 2.06 -19.41 -3.26
N GLY A 135 3.30 -19.04 -3.61
CA GLY A 135 4.24 -19.92 -4.30
C GLY A 135 4.69 -21.15 -3.49
N THR A 136 4.67 -21.05 -2.15
CA THR A 136 5.04 -22.15 -1.24
C THR A 136 3.84 -22.94 -0.70
N GLY A 137 2.61 -22.54 -1.05
CA GLY A 137 1.38 -23.19 -0.55
C GLY A 137 1.10 -22.94 0.93
N SER A 138 1.58 -21.80 1.46
CA SER A 138 1.39 -21.42 2.86
C SER A 138 -0.07 -21.08 3.17
N PRO A 139 -0.61 -21.47 4.35
CA PRO A 139 -1.99 -21.16 4.74
C PRO A 139 -2.25 -19.67 4.93
N VAL A 140 -1.21 -18.84 4.96
CA VAL A 140 -1.35 -17.37 5.03
C VAL A 140 -1.84 -16.79 3.68
N ALA A 141 -1.75 -17.54 2.59
CA ALA A 141 -2.15 -17.12 1.25
C ALA A 141 -3.52 -17.65 0.78
N SER A 142 -4.07 -18.63 1.51
CA SER A 142 -5.31 -19.36 1.18
C SER A 142 -6.44 -18.97 2.12
#